data_AF-A0A8J7VSF8-F1
#
_entry.id   AF-A0A8J7VSF8-F1
#
_cell.length_a   1.000
_cell.length_b   1.000
_cell.length_c   1.000
_cell.angle_alpha   90.00
_cell.angle_beta   90.00
_cell.angle_gamma   90.00
#
_symmetry.space_group_name_H-M   'P 1'
#
loop_
_entity.id
_entity.type
_entity.pdbx_description
1 polymer ?
#
loop_
_entity_poly.entity_id
_entity_poly.type
_entity_poly.pdbx_seq_one_letter_code
_entity_poly.pdbx_strand_id
1 'polypeptide(L)'
;MRPMHLAGCLLLGLLMGPGAQAQDDQALSAVDFAREEKIARGYPNERWRLYGMREYAAERPESAATFFRKAARFGDKHSQHRLSLMYWFGDGVPRDRAEAYAWSDLAAERGNHPQLIVRRDLMWTHLEAADRARVQDIGAQLYAEYGDDVAMPRLEQAIRRHVSTLVGSRLGFTGSRVDSVAAPANGDFIAGSIGSVRVVGDLSTDYSAIYDEARIDVRRYMRSQGMPIPGEPQGRVEVRSLREVQAATLLQEGGVVQSRAWLAGHPDVNWRQRGEASLERGDYNDALKYLVRAARYSDKPAQALLGEMYWDGRGVPQDRVLGYIWTELAAERQYRPFVAQRLHYWERMTEAERVQAAERREVIADEYGDAQAKARLVRVLERHRRYVGGSRTGFSAYGRVVSWDPEGGRVAYNSDEFFEPKYWEPERYFQWLDSLWQAPPRGRVDVGPLREGTPDEP
;
A
#
# COMPACT_ATOMS: atom_id res chain seq x y z
N MET A 1 -18.60 -34.33 7.93
CA MET A 1 -17.80 -33.23 7.36
C MET A 1 -18.69 -32.01 7.20
N ARG A 2 -18.43 -30.92 7.92
CA ARG A 2 -19.18 -29.65 7.76
C ARG A 2 -18.64 -28.92 6.52
N PRO A 3 -19.50 -28.26 5.71
CA PRO A 3 -19.07 -27.58 4.49
C PRO A 3 -18.17 -26.39 4.85
N MET A 4 -16.89 -26.44 4.44
CA MET A 4 -16.06 -25.24 4.38
C MET A 4 -16.64 -24.34 3.28
N HIS A 5 -17.37 -23.31 3.70
CA HIS A 5 -18.07 -22.37 2.83
C HIS A 5 -17.07 -21.56 1.97
N LEU A 6 -17.35 -21.44 0.67
CA LEU A 6 -16.66 -20.60 -0.33
C LEU A 6 -16.31 -19.17 0.15
N ALA A 7 -17.10 -18.60 1.06
CA ALA A 7 -16.84 -17.30 1.68
C ALA A 7 -15.55 -17.28 2.52
N GLY A 8 -15.21 -18.39 3.18
CA GLY A 8 -13.97 -18.55 3.93
C GLY A 8 -12.73 -18.55 3.03
N CYS A 9 -12.81 -19.18 1.85
CA CYS A 9 -11.72 -19.22 0.87
C CYS A 9 -11.49 -17.86 0.19
N LEU A 10 -12.55 -17.10 -0.09
CA LEU A 10 -12.46 -15.73 -0.62
C LEU A 10 -11.83 -14.76 0.38
N LEU A 11 -12.24 -14.84 1.65
CA LEU A 11 -11.64 -14.07 2.73
C LEU A 11 -10.16 -14.45 2.95
N LEU A 12 -9.82 -15.74 2.87
CA LEU A 12 -8.44 -16.23 2.91
C LEU A 12 -7.60 -15.61 1.77
N GLY A 13 -8.12 -15.64 0.54
CA GLY A 13 -7.44 -15.10 -0.63
C GLY A 13 -7.24 -13.58 -0.57
N LEU A 14 -8.17 -12.85 0.05
CA LEU A 14 -8.07 -11.40 0.25
C LEU A 14 -7.13 -11.01 1.41
N LEU A 15 -7.14 -11.78 2.51
CA LEU A 15 -6.24 -11.57 3.64
C LEU A 15 -4.80 -11.96 3.30
N MET A 16 -4.59 -13.00 2.49
CA MET A 16 -3.25 -13.43 2.06
C MET A 16 -2.77 -12.70 0.81
N GLY A 17 -3.65 -12.34 -0.13
CA GLY A 17 -3.29 -11.71 -1.42
C GLY A 17 -2.55 -12.65 -2.38
N PRO A 18 -2.64 -12.43 -3.71
CA PRO A 18 -2.17 -13.38 -4.73
C PRO A 18 -0.64 -13.52 -4.87
N GLY A 19 0.15 -12.74 -4.12
CA GLY A 19 1.62 -12.79 -4.14
C GLY A 19 2.29 -13.12 -2.79
N ALA A 20 1.58 -13.03 -1.66
CA ALA A 20 2.21 -13.26 -0.35
C ALA A 20 2.39 -14.75 -0.01
N GLN A 21 1.58 -15.62 -0.61
CA GLN A 21 1.65 -17.07 -0.41
C GLN A 21 2.82 -17.72 -1.19
N ALA A 22 3.26 -17.10 -2.29
CA ALA A 22 4.23 -17.72 -3.20
C ALA A 22 5.69 -17.29 -2.96
N GLN A 23 5.91 -16.08 -2.42
CA GLN A 23 7.27 -15.50 -2.34
C GLN A 23 7.83 -15.40 -0.92
N ASP A 24 6.97 -15.27 0.11
CA ASP A 24 7.40 -15.19 1.52
C ASP A 24 7.46 -16.58 2.20
N ASP A 25 6.72 -17.58 1.69
CA ASP A 25 6.61 -18.90 2.31
C ASP A 25 7.64 -19.91 1.75
N GLN A 26 8.41 -19.54 0.72
CA GLN A 26 9.50 -20.39 0.25
C GLN A 26 10.66 -20.35 1.24
N ALA A 27 10.95 -21.50 1.85
CA ALA A 27 12.13 -21.67 2.67
C ALA A 27 13.39 -21.33 1.84
N LEU A 28 14.17 -20.37 2.30
CA LEU A 28 15.51 -20.15 1.77
C LEU A 28 16.33 -21.44 1.86
N SER A 29 17.19 -21.67 0.86
CA SER A 29 18.19 -22.73 0.95
C SER A 29 19.08 -22.49 2.19
N ALA A 30 19.72 -23.55 2.71
CA ALA A 30 20.60 -23.41 3.87
C ALA A 30 21.74 -22.40 3.63
N VAL A 31 22.23 -22.31 2.38
CA VAL A 31 23.28 -21.38 1.97
C VAL A 31 22.75 -19.95 1.93
N ASP A 32 21.59 -19.73 1.32
CA ASP A 32 20.96 -18.40 1.27
C ASP A 32 20.59 -17.91 2.67
N PHE A 33 20.02 -18.78 3.51
CA PHE A 33 19.71 -18.44 4.90
C PHE A 33 20.96 -18.01 5.67
N ALA A 34 22.07 -18.73 5.54
CA ALA A 34 23.32 -18.39 6.23
C ALA A 34 23.87 -17.03 5.74
N ARG A 35 23.75 -16.72 4.45
CA ARG A 35 24.12 -15.42 3.88
C ARG A 35 23.24 -14.31 4.46
N GLU A 36 21.92 -14.44 4.38
CA GLU A 36 20.96 -13.44 4.86
C GLU A 36 21.06 -13.23 6.38
N GLU A 37 21.26 -14.29 7.17
CA GLU A 37 21.48 -14.20 8.63
C GLU A 37 22.68 -13.33 8.97
N LYS A 38 23.77 -13.48 8.20
CA LYS A 38 25.00 -12.73 8.40
C LYS A 38 24.84 -11.26 8.03
N ILE A 39 24.10 -10.95 6.97
CA ILE A 39 23.75 -9.57 6.57
C ILE A 39 22.83 -8.92 7.62
N ALA A 40 21.82 -9.66 8.08
CA ALA A 40 20.83 -9.17 9.05
C ALA A 40 21.34 -9.16 10.50
N ARG A 41 22.57 -9.62 10.78
CA ARG A 41 23.10 -9.79 12.15
C ARG A 41 22.96 -8.54 13.03
N GLY A 42 23.12 -7.35 12.44
CA GLY A 42 22.96 -6.06 13.10
C GLY A 42 21.54 -5.48 13.14
N TYR A 43 20.61 -6.11 12.44
CA TYR A 43 19.27 -5.62 12.15
C TYR A 43 18.26 -6.60 12.75
N PRO A 44 17.95 -6.49 14.06
CA PRO A 44 17.19 -7.51 14.76
C PRO A 44 15.76 -7.69 14.22
N ASN A 45 15.15 -6.63 13.68
CA ASN A 45 13.88 -6.70 12.95
C ASN A 45 13.97 -7.70 11.78
N GLU A 46 14.95 -7.55 10.89
CA GLU A 46 15.15 -8.43 9.72
C GLU A 46 15.60 -9.82 10.12
N ARG A 47 16.54 -9.92 11.07
CA ARG A 47 17.08 -11.19 11.53
C ARG A 47 15.99 -12.06 12.12
N TRP A 48 15.19 -11.51 13.04
CA TRP A 48 14.12 -12.28 13.66
C TRP A 48 12.98 -12.59 12.69
N ARG A 49 12.68 -11.69 11.74
CA ARG A 49 11.75 -12.01 10.64
C ARG A 49 12.24 -13.21 9.83
N LEU A 50 13.53 -13.25 9.50
CA LEU A 50 14.14 -14.35 8.76
C LEU A 50 14.03 -15.70 9.50
N TYR A 51 14.32 -15.73 10.80
CA TYR A 51 14.10 -16.93 11.62
C TYR A 51 12.62 -17.32 11.68
N GLY A 52 11.72 -16.34 11.81
CA GLY A 52 10.27 -16.58 11.80
C GLY A 52 9.80 -17.25 10.51
N MET A 53 10.20 -16.71 9.35
CA MET A 53 9.87 -17.30 8.04
C MET A 53 10.43 -18.71 7.89
N ARG A 54 11.67 -18.95 8.34
CA ARG A 54 12.28 -20.30 8.28
C ARG A 54 11.52 -21.32 9.11
N GLU A 55 11.18 -21.00 10.36
CA GLU A 55 10.42 -21.93 11.21
C GLU A 55 9.00 -22.13 10.68
N TYR A 56 8.38 -21.09 10.13
CA TYR A 56 7.06 -21.18 9.51
C TYR A 56 7.08 -22.13 8.31
N ALA A 57 8.05 -21.99 7.42
CA ALA A 57 8.24 -22.88 6.27
C ALA A 57 8.69 -24.30 6.66
N ALA A 58 9.21 -24.49 7.88
CA ALA A 58 9.52 -25.79 8.46
C ALA A 58 8.34 -26.41 9.22
N GLU A 59 7.12 -25.86 9.05
CA GLU A 59 5.88 -26.31 9.71
C GLU A 59 5.95 -26.27 11.24
N ARG A 60 6.65 -25.27 11.80
CA ARG A 60 6.74 -25.03 13.24
C ARG A 60 6.18 -23.64 13.60
N PRO A 61 4.87 -23.45 13.46
CA PRO A 61 4.25 -22.14 13.57
C PRO A 61 4.38 -21.55 14.99
N GLU A 62 4.43 -22.34 16.07
CA GLU A 62 4.62 -21.84 17.43
C GLU A 62 6.00 -21.15 17.61
N SER A 63 7.04 -21.78 17.04
CA SER A 63 8.39 -21.23 16.99
C SER A 63 8.43 -19.99 16.11
N ALA A 64 7.75 -20.01 14.96
CA ALA A 64 7.63 -18.87 14.07
C ALA A 64 7.00 -17.65 14.76
N ALA A 65 5.88 -17.83 15.48
CA ALA A 65 5.22 -16.79 16.26
C ALA A 65 6.18 -16.16 17.27
N THR A 66 7.01 -16.97 17.92
CA THR A 66 8.00 -16.49 18.88
C THR A 66 9.03 -15.57 18.21
N PHE A 67 9.51 -15.93 17.02
CA PHE A 67 10.45 -15.09 16.26
C PHE A 67 9.79 -13.86 15.66
N PHE A 68 8.56 -13.96 15.14
CA PHE A 68 7.82 -12.81 14.66
C PHE A 68 7.53 -11.80 15.78
N ARG A 69 7.20 -12.24 17.00
CA ARG A 69 7.10 -11.33 18.16
C ARG A 69 8.42 -10.63 18.44
N LYS A 70 9.56 -11.34 18.39
CA LYS A 70 10.89 -10.71 18.55
C LYS A 70 11.15 -9.65 17.49
N ALA A 71 10.81 -9.91 16.23
CA ALA A 71 10.95 -8.94 15.14
C ALA A 71 10.01 -7.73 15.35
N ALA A 72 8.76 -7.99 15.75
CA ALA A 72 7.77 -6.95 16.04
C ALA A 72 8.21 -5.98 17.13
N ARG A 73 8.99 -6.42 18.14
CA ARG A 73 9.56 -5.52 19.18
C ARG A 73 10.49 -4.44 18.63
N PHE A 74 10.96 -4.64 17.40
CA PHE A 74 11.77 -3.70 16.61
C PHE A 74 10.99 -3.10 15.44
N GLY A 75 9.64 -3.14 15.48
CA GLY A 75 8.77 -2.46 14.53
C GLY A 75 8.75 -3.09 13.13
N ASP A 76 9.00 -4.38 13.00
CA ASP A 76 8.87 -5.07 11.71
C ASP A 76 7.39 -5.26 11.33
N LYS A 77 6.88 -4.42 10.42
CA LYS A 77 5.45 -4.43 10.01
C LYS A 77 5.05 -5.75 9.33
N HIS A 78 5.97 -6.42 8.65
CA HIS A 78 5.71 -7.74 8.05
C HIS A 78 5.47 -8.81 9.13
N SER A 79 6.30 -8.87 10.17
CA SER A 79 6.14 -9.80 11.28
C SER A 79 4.89 -9.49 12.12
N GLN A 80 4.58 -8.21 12.35
CA GLN A 80 3.33 -7.79 12.99
C GLN A 80 2.11 -8.30 12.20
N HIS A 81 2.14 -8.17 10.88
CA HIS A 81 1.08 -8.70 10.03
C HIS A 81 1.03 -10.24 9.99
N ARG A 82 2.18 -10.93 10.02
CA ARG A 82 2.21 -12.40 10.13
C ARG A 82 1.58 -12.86 11.44
N LEU A 83 1.90 -12.23 12.57
CA LEU A 83 1.24 -12.50 13.85
C LEU A 83 -0.27 -12.29 13.76
N SER A 84 -0.71 -11.20 13.14
CA SER A 84 -2.13 -10.93 12.90
C SER A 84 -2.83 -12.10 12.20
N LEU A 85 -2.24 -12.63 11.11
CA LEU A 85 -2.80 -13.78 10.40
C LEU A 85 -2.78 -15.06 11.26
N MET A 86 -1.69 -15.29 12.00
CA MET A 86 -1.56 -16.44 12.89
C MET A 86 -2.65 -16.45 13.97
N TYR A 87 -2.94 -15.31 14.60
CA TYR A 87 -4.06 -15.19 15.54
C TYR A 87 -5.43 -15.29 14.87
N TRP A 88 -5.55 -14.81 13.62
CA TRP A 88 -6.81 -14.87 12.88
C TRP A 88 -7.22 -16.31 12.56
N PHE A 89 -6.25 -17.13 12.14
CA PHE A 89 -6.47 -18.52 11.76
C PHE A 89 -6.23 -19.52 12.89
N GLY A 90 -5.53 -19.12 13.95
CA GLY A 90 -5.12 -20.01 15.04
C GLY A 90 -3.93 -20.89 14.69
N ASP A 91 -2.97 -20.37 13.92
CA ASP A 91 -1.80 -21.09 13.44
C ASP A 91 -0.60 -20.88 14.38
N GLY A 92 -0.20 -21.92 15.12
CA GLY A 92 0.85 -21.84 16.15
C GLY A 92 0.52 -20.96 17.37
N VAL A 93 -0.66 -20.35 17.40
CA VAL A 93 -1.20 -19.58 18.54
C VAL A 93 -2.70 -19.84 18.67
N PRO A 94 -3.30 -19.73 19.87
CA PRO A 94 -4.76 -19.79 20.01
C PRO A 94 -5.45 -18.73 19.16
N ARG A 95 -6.53 -19.12 18.47
CA ARG A 95 -7.29 -18.19 17.63
C ARG A 95 -7.95 -17.09 18.46
N ASP A 96 -7.61 -15.83 18.19
CA ASP A 96 -8.24 -14.66 18.79
C ASP A 96 -8.39 -13.55 17.73
N ARG A 97 -9.62 -13.27 17.31
CA ARG A 97 -9.91 -12.28 16.26
C ARG A 97 -9.66 -10.84 16.68
N ALA A 98 -9.86 -10.52 17.97
CA ALA A 98 -9.62 -9.18 18.49
C ALA A 98 -8.11 -8.90 18.52
N GLU A 99 -7.32 -9.86 19.00
CA GLU A 99 -5.86 -9.75 18.99
C GLU A 99 -5.29 -9.75 17.58
N ALA A 100 -5.83 -10.59 16.68
CA ALA A 100 -5.47 -10.60 15.28
C ALA A 100 -5.67 -9.23 14.61
N TYR A 101 -6.81 -8.58 14.84
CA TYR A 101 -7.07 -7.25 14.32
C TYR A 101 -6.12 -6.22 14.93
N ALA A 102 -5.89 -6.25 16.24
CA ALA A 102 -5.00 -5.31 16.92
C ALA A 102 -3.56 -5.39 16.37
N TRP A 103 -3.05 -6.60 16.12
CA TRP A 103 -1.78 -6.79 15.40
C TRP A 103 -1.81 -6.27 13.96
N SER A 104 -2.95 -6.38 13.26
CA SER A 104 -3.08 -5.85 11.90
C SER A 104 -3.11 -4.32 11.88
N ASP A 105 -3.74 -3.69 12.87
CA ASP A 105 -3.80 -2.24 13.00
C ASP A 105 -2.41 -1.67 13.31
N LEU A 106 -1.69 -2.32 14.23
CA LEU A 106 -0.30 -2.00 14.52
C LEU A 106 0.60 -2.15 13.28
N ALA A 107 0.39 -3.20 12.47
CA ALA A 107 1.13 -3.40 11.23
C ALA A 107 0.85 -2.27 10.21
N ALA A 108 -0.36 -1.72 10.21
CA ALA A 108 -0.82 -0.65 9.33
C ALA A 108 -0.44 0.77 9.79
N GLU A 109 0.09 0.93 11.01
CA GLU A 109 0.42 2.22 11.66
C GLU A 109 1.15 3.22 10.76
N ARG A 110 2.12 2.77 9.94
CA ARG A 110 2.93 3.67 9.09
C ARG A 110 2.18 4.22 7.88
N GLY A 111 1.07 3.59 7.49
CA GLY A 111 0.27 3.98 6.33
C GLY A 111 0.96 3.90 4.96
N ASN A 112 2.23 3.53 4.90
CA ASN A 112 3.04 3.43 3.68
C ASN A 112 2.94 2.05 2.98
N HIS A 113 2.19 1.11 3.57
CA HIS A 113 1.87 -0.20 3.00
C HIS A 113 0.35 -0.33 2.82
N PRO A 114 -0.23 0.15 1.69
CA PRO A 114 -1.67 0.13 1.46
C PRO A 114 -2.33 -1.23 1.71
N GLN A 115 -1.63 -2.31 1.34
CA GLN A 115 -2.09 -3.68 1.55
C GLN A 115 -2.32 -4.05 3.02
N LEU A 116 -1.53 -3.54 3.96
CA LEU A 116 -1.69 -3.85 5.39
C LEU A 116 -2.94 -3.18 5.95
N ILE A 117 -3.26 -2.00 5.45
CA ILE A 117 -4.45 -1.26 5.85
C ILE A 117 -5.71 -1.93 5.29
N VAL A 118 -5.69 -2.36 4.03
CA VAL A 118 -6.79 -3.14 3.43
C VAL A 118 -7.08 -4.39 4.23
N ARG A 119 -6.03 -5.13 4.62
CA ARG A 119 -6.17 -6.35 5.41
C ARG A 119 -6.75 -6.06 6.79
N ARG A 120 -6.26 -5.02 7.47
CA ARG A 120 -6.83 -4.55 8.74
C ARG A 120 -8.32 -4.27 8.60
N ASP A 121 -8.72 -3.45 7.62
CA ASP A 121 -10.11 -3.04 7.46
C ASP A 121 -11.01 -4.24 7.11
N LEU A 122 -10.52 -5.13 6.26
CA LEU A 122 -11.21 -6.38 5.95
C LEU A 122 -11.43 -7.20 7.23
N MET A 123 -10.42 -7.33 8.08
CA MET A 123 -10.56 -7.99 9.37
C MET A 123 -11.65 -7.30 10.21
N TRP A 124 -11.65 -5.96 10.31
CA TRP A 124 -12.68 -5.19 11.04
C TRP A 124 -14.11 -5.58 10.64
N THR A 125 -14.38 -5.68 9.33
CA THR A 125 -15.72 -6.04 8.83
C THR A 125 -16.18 -7.43 9.25
N HIS A 126 -15.23 -8.32 9.58
CA HIS A 126 -15.47 -9.69 10.01
C HIS A 126 -15.35 -9.89 11.53
N LEU A 127 -15.13 -8.82 12.31
CA LEU A 127 -15.18 -8.89 13.77
C LEU A 127 -16.63 -8.96 14.26
N GLU A 128 -16.85 -9.73 15.33
CA GLU A 128 -18.10 -9.71 16.06
C GLU A 128 -18.12 -8.52 17.04
N ALA A 129 -19.30 -8.10 17.51
CA ALA A 129 -19.41 -6.96 18.42
C ALA A 129 -18.61 -7.16 19.72
N ALA A 130 -18.56 -8.40 20.22
CA ALA A 130 -17.77 -8.76 21.39
C ALA A 130 -16.26 -8.64 21.15
N ASP A 131 -15.78 -8.98 19.95
CA ASP A 131 -14.37 -8.83 19.59
C ASP A 131 -14.00 -7.36 19.42
N ARG A 132 -14.85 -6.55 18.76
CA ARG A 132 -14.65 -5.10 18.62
C ARG A 132 -14.46 -4.39 19.96
N ALA A 133 -15.23 -4.78 20.98
CA ALA A 133 -15.10 -4.21 22.31
C ALA A 133 -13.73 -4.48 22.96
N ARG A 134 -13.10 -5.63 22.66
CA ARG A 134 -11.77 -5.99 23.22
C ARG A 134 -10.61 -5.34 22.47
N VAL A 135 -10.80 -4.93 21.21
CA VAL A 135 -9.74 -4.37 20.36
C VAL A 135 -9.06 -3.16 21.00
N GLN A 136 -9.80 -2.30 21.68
CA GLN A 136 -9.25 -1.08 22.28
C GLN A 136 -8.20 -1.40 23.35
N ASP A 137 -8.53 -2.29 24.28
CA ASP A 137 -7.63 -2.65 25.39
C ASP A 137 -6.41 -3.43 24.90
N ILE A 138 -6.62 -4.38 23.98
CA ILE A 138 -5.54 -5.17 23.38
C ILE A 138 -4.62 -4.26 22.55
N GLY A 139 -5.21 -3.39 21.74
CA GLY A 139 -4.50 -2.40 20.95
C GLY A 139 -3.63 -1.51 21.83
N ALA A 140 -4.18 -0.94 22.91
CA ALA A 140 -3.41 -0.10 23.83
C ALA A 140 -2.18 -0.82 24.40
N GLN A 141 -2.31 -2.09 24.79
CA GLN A 141 -1.18 -2.89 25.28
C GLN A 141 -0.15 -3.16 24.18
N LEU A 142 -0.61 -3.52 22.97
CA LEU A 142 0.27 -3.78 21.85
C LEU A 142 1.03 -2.53 21.39
N TYR A 143 0.37 -1.38 21.27
CA TYR A 143 1.03 -0.12 20.92
C TYR A 143 2.07 0.29 21.98
N ALA A 144 1.76 0.12 23.27
CA ALA A 144 2.71 0.42 24.34
C ALA A 144 3.98 -0.43 24.31
N GLU A 145 3.94 -1.66 23.78
CA GLU A 145 5.12 -2.52 23.69
C GLU A 145 5.79 -2.50 22.30
N TYR A 146 5.00 -2.47 21.23
CA TYR A 146 5.40 -2.75 19.85
C TYR A 146 5.14 -1.59 18.86
N GLY A 147 4.51 -0.49 19.32
CA GLY A 147 4.32 0.74 18.55
C GLY A 147 5.64 1.33 18.04
N ASP A 148 5.61 2.03 16.91
CA ASP A 148 6.83 2.57 16.31
C ASP A 148 7.53 3.59 17.22
N ASP A 149 6.77 4.35 18.01
CA ASP A 149 7.27 5.28 19.02
C ASP A 149 8.18 4.62 20.06
N VAL A 150 7.88 3.39 20.45
CA VAL A 150 8.67 2.60 21.41
C VAL A 150 9.69 1.68 20.71
N ALA A 151 9.34 1.14 19.54
CA ALA A 151 10.16 0.17 18.82
C ALA A 151 11.35 0.80 18.07
N MET A 152 11.17 1.98 17.46
CA MET A 152 12.24 2.61 16.67
C MET A 152 13.48 2.97 17.49
N PRO A 153 13.37 3.55 18.71
CA PRO A 153 14.54 3.78 19.56
C PRO A 153 15.33 2.51 19.89
N ARG A 154 14.63 1.37 20.11
CA ARG A 154 15.28 0.08 20.37
C ARG A 154 16.04 -0.42 19.14
N LEU A 155 15.42 -0.30 17.96
CA LEU A 155 16.05 -0.68 16.70
C LEU A 155 17.28 0.18 16.41
N GLU A 156 17.16 1.50 16.53
CA GLU A 156 18.28 2.43 16.39
C GLU A 156 19.44 2.04 17.32
N GLN A 157 19.15 1.79 18.60
CA GLN A 157 20.18 1.40 19.56
C GLN A 157 20.86 0.09 19.17
N ALA A 158 20.11 -0.91 18.70
CA ALA A 158 20.66 -2.20 18.28
C ALA A 158 21.59 -2.04 17.06
N ILE A 159 21.18 -1.28 16.05
CA ILE A 159 21.99 -1.04 14.86
C ILE A 159 23.25 -0.24 15.23
N ARG A 160 23.14 0.82 16.04
CA ARG A 160 24.31 1.59 16.51
C ARG A 160 25.33 0.71 17.23
N ARG A 161 24.87 -0.19 18.10
CA ARG A 161 25.75 -1.16 18.77
C ARG A 161 26.43 -2.07 17.76
N HIS A 162 25.69 -2.62 16.80
CA HIS A 162 26.28 -3.44 15.76
C HIS A 162 27.33 -2.69 14.93
N VAL A 163 27.01 -1.49 14.47
CA VAL A 163 27.94 -0.64 13.70
C VAL A 163 29.21 -0.35 14.50
N SER A 164 29.11 -0.15 15.82
CA SER A 164 30.29 0.03 16.68
C SER A 164 31.18 -1.21 16.79
N THR A 165 30.64 -2.41 16.52
CA THR A 165 31.40 -3.67 16.48
C THR A 165 32.02 -3.97 15.13
N LEU A 166 31.64 -3.24 14.07
CA LEU A 166 32.25 -3.32 12.74
C LEU A 166 33.61 -2.59 12.75
N VAL A 167 34.58 -3.09 13.54
CA VAL A 167 35.96 -2.59 13.55
C VAL A 167 36.81 -3.52 12.69
N GLY A 168 36.76 -3.28 11.38
CA GLY A 168 37.61 -3.86 10.33
C GLY A 168 37.83 -2.78 9.27
N SER A 169 39.03 -2.70 8.70
CA SER A 169 39.59 -1.49 8.09
C SER A 169 38.63 -0.69 7.17
N ARG A 170 38.40 0.58 7.53
CA ARG A 170 37.85 1.60 6.61
C ARG A 170 38.87 2.03 5.54
N LEU A 171 40.04 1.40 5.50
CA LEU A 171 41.12 1.59 4.54
C LEU A 171 41.72 0.22 4.19
N GLY A 172 41.36 -0.32 3.02
CA GLY A 172 42.13 -1.40 2.36
C GLY A 172 41.57 -2.83 2.50
N PHE A 173 40.44 -3.10 1.84
CA PHE A 173 40.27 -4.33 1.05
C PHE A 173 39.26 -4.06 -0.07
N THR A 174 39.76 -3.76 -1.27
CA THR A 174 38.96 -3.63 -2.51
C THR A 174 38.84 -4.99 -3.22
N GLY A 175 38.64 -6.06 -2.45
CA GLY A 175 38.33 -7.38 -2.99
C GLY A 175 36.86 -7.68 -2.76
N SER A 176 36.09 -7.81 -3.83
CA SER A 176 34.67 -8.21 -3.82
C SER A 176 34.45 -9.69 -3.44
N ARG A 177 35.46 -10.37 -2.89
CA ARG A 177 35.43 -11.80 -2.53
C ARG A 177 36.13 -12.01 -1.19
N VAL A 178 35.40 -12.59 -0.23
CA VAL A 178 35.97 -13.19 0.98
C VAL A 178 35.89 -14.69 0.79
N ASP A 179 37.03 -15.33 0.50
CA ASP A 179 37.12 -16.79 0.47
C ASP A 179 37.06 -17.31 1.91
N SER A 180 35.89 -17.77 2.35
CA SER A 180 35.76 -18.52 3.59
C SER A 180 35.97 -20.00 3.30
N VAL A 181 37.10 -20.56 3.74
CA VAL A 181 37.29 -22.00 3.80
C VAL A 181 36.34 -22.54 4.86
N ALA A 182 35.34 -23.33 4.45
CA ALA A 182 34.53 -24.09 5.40
C ALA A 182 35.43 -25.13 6.08
N ALA A 183 35.60 -25.00 7.40
CA ALA A 183 36.26 -26.04 8.19
C ALA A 183 35.37 -27.30 8.20
N PRO A 184 35.93 -28.52 8.07
CA PRO A 184 35.21 -29.73 8.47
C PRO A 184 34.90 -29.66 9.96
N ALA A 185 33.88 -30.39 10.40
CA ALA A 185 33.23 -30.32 11.72
C ALA A 185 34.11 -30.59 12.97
N ASN A 186 35.44 -30.62 12.84
CA ASN A 186 36.38 -31.07 13.87
C ASN A 186 37.42 -29.98 14.18
N GLY A 187 36.96 -28.86 14.76
CA GLY A 187 37.62 -28.13 15.86
C GLY A 187 39.09 -27.68 15.87
N ASP A 188 39.95 -27.91 14.86
CA ASP A 188 41.37 -27.53 14.95
C ASP A 188 41.75 -26.33 14.07
N PHE A 189 42.22 -25.26 14.72
CA PHE A 189 42.84 -24.11 14.09
C PHE A 189 44.31 -24.40 13.75
N ILE A 190 44.74 -24.15 12.51
CA ILE A 190 46.15 -23.94 12.18
C ILE A 190 46.31 -22.50 11.69
N ALA A 191 46.98 -21.67 12.49
CA ALA A 191 47.47 -20.38 12.07
C ALA A 191 48.69 -20.57 11.15
N GLY A 192 48.60 -20.16 9.89
CA GLY A 192 49.73 -20.21 8.96
C GLY A 192 49.42 -19.71 7.56
N SER A 193 50.07 -18.59 7.20
CA SER A 193 50.37 -17.99 5.88
C SER A 193 49.55 -18.34 4.63
N ILE A 194 49.22 -17.27 3.91
CA ILE A 194 48.68 -17.17 2.55
C ILE A 194 49.38 -18.14 1.58
N GLY A 195 48.60 -19.06 1.02
CA GLY A 195 49.00 -19.96 -0.07
C GLY A 195 47.75 -20.49 -0.77
N SER A 196 47.61 -20.20 -2.06
CA SER A 196 46.42 -20.46 -2.89
C SER A 196 46.03 -21.95 -2.89
N VAL A 197 44.92 -22.29 -2.23
CA VAL A 197 44.21 -23.56 -2.44
C VAL A 197 43.14 -23.32 -3.49
N ARG A 198 43.31 -23.92 -4.68
CA ARG A 198 42.32 -23.84 -5.76
C ARG A 198 41.17 -24.79 -5.42
N VAL A 199 40.11 -24.26 -4.81
CA VAL A 199 38.84 -24.98 -4.63
C VAL A 199 38.07 -24.92 -5.96
N VAL A 200 37.81 -26.07 -6.56
CA VAL A 200 36.94 -26.21 -7.73
C VAL A 200 35.49 -26.13 -7.24
N GLY A 201 34.84 -24.99 -7.49
CA GLY A 201 33.45 -24.72 -7.15
C GLY A 201 33.26 -23.24 -6.84
N ASP A 202 32.49 -22.53 -7.66
CA ASP A 202 32.25 -21.09 -7.54
C ASP A 202 31.35 -20.77 -6.32
N LEU A 203 31.95 -20.71 -5.13
CA LEU A 203 31.31 -20.29 -3.88
C LEU A 203 31.80 -18.88 -3.47
N SER A 204 31.73 -17.93 -4.41
CA SER A 204 31.88 -16.52 -4.06
C SER A 204 30.57 -15.96 -3.56
N THR A 205 30.47 -15.83 -2.24
CA THR A 205 29.35 -15.13 -1.61
C THR A 205 29.71 -13.66 -1.48
N ASP A 206 28.97 -12.79 -2.17
CA ASP A 206 29.14 -11.34 -2.06
C ASP A 206 28.65 -10.86 -0.67
N TYR A 207 29.56 -10.29 0.11
CA TYR A 207 29.29 -9.71 1.42
C TYR A 207 29.31 -8.18 1.41
N SER A 208 29.39 -7.55 0.23
CA SER A 208 29.38 -6.10 0.06
C SER A 208 28.19 -5.42 0.75
N ALA A 209 27.03 -6.10 0.79
CA ALA A 209 25.83 -5.65 1.48
C ALA A 209 26.03 -5.40 2.99
N ILE A 210 27.00 -6.05 3.65
CA ILE A 210 27.31 -5.78 5.07
C ILE A 210 27.92 -4.37 5.24
N TYR A 211 28.68 -3.92 4.23
CA TYR A 211 29.38 -2.63 4.23
C TYR A 211 28.66 -1.54 3.43
N ASP A 212 27.47 -1.83 2.89
CA ASP A 212 26.68 -0.85 2.17
C ASP A 212 26.41 0.36 3.08
N GLU A 213 26.77 1.55 2.60
CA GLU A 213 26.51 2.81 3.30
C GLU A 213 25.03 2.99 3.65
N ALA A 214 24.12 2.41 2.85
CA ALA A 214 22.69 2.42 3.11
C ALA A 214 22.30 1.65 4.40
N ARG A 215 23.16 0.75 4.88
CA ARG A 215 22.96 -0.06 6.09
C ARG A 215 23.77 0.48 7.27
N ILE A 216 25.02 0.92 7.05
CA ILE A 216 25.88 1.48 8.12
C ILE A 216 25.31 2.77 8.72
N ASP A 217 24.74 3.66 7.90
CA ASP A 217 24.06 4.85 8.40
C ASP A 217 22.64 4.48 8.84
N VAL A 218 22.42 4.48 10.16
CA VAL A 218 21.13 4.12 10.79
C VAL A 218 19.97 4.95 10.26
N ARG A 219 20.16 6.26 10.02
CA ARG A 219 19.10 7.13 9.51
C ARG A 219 18.80 6.82 8.05
N ARG A 220 19.83 6.56 7.25
CA ARG A 220 19.65 6.15 5.85
C ARG A 220 18.93 4.82 5.74
N TYR A 221 19.31 3.84 6.58
CA TYR A 221 18.63 2.56 6.72
C TYR A 221 17.15 2.75 7.04
N MET A 222 16.82 3.48 8.10
CA MET A 222 15.42 3.72 8.50
C MET A 222 14.61 4.39 7.39
N ARG A 223 15.12 5.44 6.73
CA ARG A 223 14.41 6.08 5.60
C ARG A 223 14.18 5.14 4.44
N SER A 224 15.19 4.33 4.08
CA SER A 224 15.07 3.35 2.99
C SER A 224 13.95 2.33 3.23
N GLN A 225 13.68 2.02 4.50
CA GLN A 225 12.63 1.09 4.93
C GLN A 225 11.31 1.82 5.25
N GLY A 226 11.23 3.13 5.01
CA GLY A 226 10.06 3.95 5.35
C GLY A 226 9.74 3.98 6.84
N MET A 227 10.75 3.78 7.70
CA MET A 227 10.62 3.83 9.16
C MET A 227 10.76 5.27 9.66
N PRO A 228 10.03 5.65 10.73
CA PRO A 228 10.22 6.94 11.36
C PRO A 228 11.57 7.02 12.09
N ILE A 229 12.20 8.20 12.06
CA ILE A 229 13.48 8.43 12.74
C ILE A 229 13.22 8.99 14.15
N PRO A 230 13.74 8.35 15.22
CA PRO A 230 13.59 8.86 16.58
C PRO A 230 14.13 10.29 16.74
N GLY A 231 13.32 11.17 17.34
CA GLY A 231 13.69 12.55 17.63
C GLY A 231 13.69 13.50 16.44
N GLU A 232 13.54 13.02 15.20
CA GLU A 232 13.08 13.88 14.12
C GLU A 232 11.56 14.05 14.30
N PRO A 233 11.02 15.28 14.25
CA PRO A 233 9.59 15.42 14.08
C PRO A 233 9.27 14.62 12.82
N GLN A 234 8.52 13.52 12.98
CA GLN A 234 7.84 12.92 11.84
C GLN A 234 7.10 14.09 11.26
N GLY A 235 7.53 14.55 10.08
CA GLY A 235 6.95 15.72 9.47
C GLY A 235 5.47 15.53 9.65
N ARG A 236 4.78 16.54 10.23
CA ARG A 236 3.38 16.71 9.89
C ARG A 236 3.42 16.46 8.40
N VAL A 237 2.79 15.38 7.96
CA VAL A 237 2.28 15.41 6.62
C VAL A 237 1.23 16.51 6.78
N GLU A 238 1.69 17.78 6.75
CA GLU A 238 1.12 18.76 5.87
C GLU A 238 1.09 17.97 4.60
N VAL A 239 -0.05 17.30 4.45
CA VAL A 239 -0.60 16.89 3.18
C VAL A 239 -0.39 18.16 2.41
N ARG A 240 0.74 18.27 1.68
CA ARG A 240 0.95 19.32 0.68
C ARG A 240 -0.38 19.36 0.01
N SER A 241 -1.12 20.45 0.21
CA SER A 241 -2.59 20.42 0.20
C SER A 241 -3.00 19.54 -0.96
N LEU A 242 -3.89 18.54 -0.81
CA LEU A 242 -4.09 17.51 -1.85
C LEU A 242 -4.14 18.12 -3.27
N ARG A 243 -4.66 19.36 -3.36
CA ARG A 243 -4.54 20.36 -4.43
C ARG A 243 -3.16 20.50 -5.12
N GLU A 244 -2.06 20.71 -4.40
CA GLU A 244 -0.69 20.84 -4.94
C GLU A 244 -0.18 19.54 -5.59
N VAL A 245 -0.47 18.38 -4.97
CA VAL A 245 -0.11 17.07 -5.55
C VAL A 245 -1.04 16.76 -6.74
N GLN A 246 -2.31 17.15 -6.67
CA GLN A 246 -3.34 16.96 -7.70
C GLN A 246 -3.12 17.81 -8.95
N ALA A 247 -2.77 19.09 -8.80
CA ALA A 247 -2.53 20.01 -9.90
C ALA A 247 -1.31 19.56 -10.74
N ALA A 248 -0.26 19.08 -10.08
CA ALA A 248 0.96 18.63 -10.76
C ALA A 248 0.73 17.38 -11.65
N THR A 249 -0.16 16.46 -11.27
CA THR A 249 -0.33 15.17 -11.97
C THR A 249 -1.08 15.30 -13.30
N LEU A 250 -2.08 16.19 -13.41
CA LEU A 250 -2.83 16.38 -14.67
C LEU A 250 -2.20 17.42 -15.60
N LEU A 251 -1.44 18.37 -15.07
CA LEU A 251 -0.69 19.34 -15.87
C LEU A 251 0.44 18.69 -16.68
N GLN A 252 0.92 17.51 -16.27
CA GLN A 252 1.99 16.78 -16.96
C GLN A 252 1.52 16.05 -18.24
N GLU A 253 0.22 15.78 -18.43
CA GLU A 253 -0.31 14.99 -19.57
C GLU A 253 -0.70 15.84 -20.80
N GLY A 254 -0.29 17.12 -20.84
CA GLY A 254 -0.48 18.01 -21.99
C GLY A 254 -1.86 18.68 -22.05
N GLY A 255 -2.10 19.46 -23.11
CA GLY A 255 -3.27 20.36 -23.20
C GLY A 255 -4.61 19.68 -23.52
N VAL A 256 -4.62 18.41 -23.95
CA VAL A 256 -5.85 17.70 -24.36
C VAL A 256 -6.82 17.54 -23.19
N VAL A 257 -6.32 17.12 -22.03
CA VAL A 257 -7.11 16.89 -20.80
C VAL A 257 -7.69 18.17 -20.18
N GLN A 258 -7.27 19.33 -20.67
CA GLN A 258 -7.79 20.66 -20.31
C GLN A 258 -8.77 21.22 -21.34
N SER A 259 -8.88 20.57 -22.51
CA SER A 259 -9.69 21.06 -23.60
C SER A 259 -11.18 20.86 -23.32
N ARG A 260 -11.99 21.87 -23.65
CA ARG A 260 -13.44 21.80 -23.48
C ARG A 260 -14.08 20.64 -24.22
N ALA A 261 -13.54 20.26 -25.38
CA ALA A 261 -14.01 19.13 -26.18
C ALA A 261 -13.80 17.79 -25.46
N TRP A 262 -12.63 17.60 -24.83
CA TRP A 262 -12.34 16.39 -24.05
C TRP A 262 -13.18 16.36 -22.77
N LEU A 263 -13.20 17.46 -22.01
CA LEU A 263 -13.96 17.57 -20.76
C LEU A 263 -15.48 17.34 -20.94
N ALA A 264 -16.02 17.52 -22.14
CA ALA A 264 -17.42 17.18 -22.43
C ALA A 264 -17.70 15.67 -22.32
N GLY A 265 -16.71 14.82 -22.63
CA GLY A 265 -16.80 13.36 -22.49
C GLY A 265 -16.36 12.83 -21.13
N HIS A 266 -15.71 13.66 -20.32
CA HIS A 266 -15.12 13.31 -19.02
C HIS A 266 -15.77 14.10 -17.88
N PRO A 267 -17.02 13.77 -17.48
CA PRO A 267 -17.74 14.51 -16.46
C PRO A 267 -17.09 14.41 -15.07
N ASP A 268 -16.37 13.32 -14.79
CA ASP A 268 -15.54 13.15 -13.60
C ASP A 268 -14.51 14.27 -13.46
N VAL A 269 -13.68 14.49 -14.49
CA VAL A 269 -12.64 15.51 -14.49
C VAL A 269 -13.21 16.92 -14.67
N ASN A 270 -14.21 17.08 -15.53
CA ASN A 270 -14.84 18.38 -15.79
C ASN A 270 -15.49 18.97 -14.54
N TRP A 271 -16.30 18.17 -13.84
CA TRP A 271 -16.91 18.64 -12.61
C TRP A 271 -15.88 18.84 -11.52
N ARG A 272 -14.83 17.99 -11.44
CA ARG A 272 -13.75 18.23 -10.48
C ARG A 272 -13.06 19.56 -10.70
N GLN A 273 -12.62 19.88 -11.92
CA GLN A 273 -11.92 21.14 -12.22
C GLN A 273 -12.76 22.36 -11.85
N ARG A 274 -14.07 22.34 -12.12
CA ARG A 274 -14.97 23.42 -11.70
C ARG A 274 -15.11 23.51 -10.19
N GLY A 275 -15.12 22.35 -9.50
CA GLY A 275 -15.14 22.28 -8.05
C GLY A 275 -13.88 22.87 -7.42
N GLU A 276 -12.71 22.47 -7.92
CA GLU A 276 -11.39 22.98 -7.50
C GLU A 276 -11.29 24.50 -7.73
N ALA A 277 -11.64 24.99 -8.93
CA ALA A 277 -11.65 26.42 -9.22
C ALA A 277 -12.61 27.21 -8.30
N SER A 278 -13.75 26.61 -7.93
CA SER A 278 -14.68 27.22 -6.98
C SER A 278 -14.10 27.23 -5.55
N LEU A 279 -13.39 26.17 -5.15
CA LEU A 279 -12.68 26.11 -3.86
C LEU A 279 -11.57 27.16 -3.76
N GLU A 280 -10.86 27.44 -4.86
CA GLU A 280 -9.81 28.47 -4.92
C GLU A 280 -10.38 29.88 -4.75
N ARG A 281 -11.57 30.14 -5.31
CA ARG A 281 -12.29 31.41 -5.13
C ARG A 281 -12.98 31.55 -3.77
N GLY A 282 -13.08 30.46 -2.99
CA GLY A 282 -13.84 30.43 -1.74
C GLY A 282 -15.35 30.24 -1.93
N ASP A 283 -15.80 29.90 -3.14
CA ASP A 283 -17.21 29.65 -3.50
C ASP A 283 -17.63 28.24 -3.08
N TYR A 284 -17.68 27.97 -1.77
CA TYR A 284 -17.81 26.61 -1.26
C TYR A 284 -19.12 25.89 -1.64
N ASN A 285 -20.22 26.63 -1.84
CA ASN A 285 -21.49 26.04 -2.28
C ASN A 285 -21.39 25.46 -3.70
N ASP A 286 -20.76 26.20 -4.61
CA ASP A 286 -20.53 25.74 -5.98
C ASP A 286 -19.48 24.63 -6.00
N ALA A 287 -18.44 24.74 -5.18
CA ALA A 287 -17.47 23.66 -4.99
C ALA A 287 -18.15 22.34 -4.59
N LEU A 288 -18.96 22.34 -3.54
CA LEU A 288 -19.68 21.15 -3.07
C LEU A 288 -20.53 20.56 -4.20
N LYS A 289 -21.32 21.40 -4.87
CA LYS A 289 -22.20 21.00 -5.97
C LYS A 289 -21.43 20.34 -7.12
N TYR A 290 -20.28 20.88 -7.51
CA TYR A 290 -19.48 20.32 -8.59
C TYR A 290 -18.73 19.05 -8.15
N LEU A 291 -18.15 19.04 -6.95
CA LEU A 291 -17.43 17.87 -6.45
C LEU A 291 -18.35 16.66 -6.22
N VAL A 292 -19.58 16.86 -5.73
CA VAL A 292 -20.58 15.78 -5.63
C VAL A 292 -20.93 15.20 -7.02
N ARG A 293 -21.00 16.05 -8.05
CA ARG A 293 -21.22 15.58 -9.43
C ARG A 293 -20.03 14.78 -9.95
N ALA A 294 -18.80 15.22 -9.68
CA ALA A 294 -17.59 14.48 -10.05
C ALA A 294 -17.53 13.11 -9.34
N ALA A 295 -17.80 13.09 -8.03
CA ALA A 295 -17.83 11.88 -7.23
C ALA A 295 -18.84 10.84 -7.75
N ARG A 296 -19.98 11.29 -8.31
CA ARG A 296 -20.99 10.41 -8.94
C ARG A 296 -20.45 9.65 -10.16
N TYR A 297 -19.38 10.16 -10.78
CA TYR A 297 -18.64 9.54 -11.89
C TYR A 297 -17.30 8.95 -11.45
N SER A 298 -17.15 8.66 -10.15
CA SER A 298 -16.03 7.89 -9.61
C SER A 298 -14.69 8.62 -9.59
N ASP A 299 -14.73 9.95 -9.57
CA ASP A 299 -13.53 10.78 -9.39
C ASP A 299 -13.06 10.69 -7.92
N LYS A 300 -11.98 9.92 -7.69
CA LYS A 300 -11.39 9.74 -6.35
C LYS A 300 -10.81 11.04 -5.74
N PRO A 301 -10.15 11.92 -6.51
CA PRO A 301 -9.72 13.21 -5.99
C PRO A 301 -10.88 14.09 -5.49
N ALA A 302 -12.02 14.13 -6.20
CA ALA A 302 -13.20 14.87 -5.77
C ALA A 302 -13.82 14.27 -4.50
N GLN A 303 -13.84 12.94 -4.37
CA GLN A 303 -14.25 12.27 -3.12
C GLN A 303 -13.34 12.69 -1.95
N ALA A 304 -12.03 12.74 -2.16
CA ALA A 304 -11.08 13.22 -1.15
C ALA A 304 -11.30 14.69 -0.75
N LEU A 305 -11.57 15.56 -1.73
CA LEU A 305 -11.88 16.98 -1.50
C LEU A 305 -13.21 17.17 -0.76
N LEU A 306 -14.23 16.38 -1.07
CA LEU A 306 -15.47 16.35 -0.28
C LEU A 306 -15.19 15.92 1.17
N GLY A 307 -14.29 14.95 1.35
CA GLY A 307 -13.79 14.55 2.66
C GLY A 307 -13.21 15.72 3.46
N GLU A 308 -12.32 16.51 2.85
CA GLU A 308 -11.77 17.72 3.48
C GLU A 308 -12.85 18.74 3.83
N MET A 309 -13.81 18.98 2.91
CA MET A 309 -14.87 19.96 3.14
C MET A 309 -15.71 19.63 4.36
N TYR A 310 -16.15 18.38 4.51
CA TYR A 310 -16.94 17.96 5.67
C TYR A 310 -16.09 17.83 6.94
N TRP A 311 -14.84 17.37 6.83
CA TRP A 311 -13.94 17.24 7.97
C TRP A 311 -13.59 18.58 8.61
N ASP A 312 -13.29 19.59 7.81
CA ASP A 312 -12.93 20.94 8.27
C ASP A 312 -14.14 21.88 8.44
N GLY A 313 -15.32 21.50 7.93
CA GLY A 313 -16.50 22.37 7.91
C GLY A 313 -16.39 23.54 6.91
N ARG A 314 -15.73 23.32 5.76
CA ARG A 314 -15.51 24.35 4.74
C ARG A 314 -16.74 24.52 3.85
N GLY A 315 -17.58 25.50 4.20
CA GLY A 315 -18.81 25.83 3.49
C GLY A 315 -19.95 24.82 3.66
N VAL A 316 -19.77 23.86 4.56
CA VAL A 316 -20.77 22.94 5.07
C VAL A 316 -20.61 22.84 6.59
N PRO A 317 -21.66 22.51 7.35
CA PRO A 317 -21.50 22.15 8.75
C PRO A 317 -20.47 21.02 8.89
N GLN A 318 -19.61 21.11 9.90
CA GLN A 318 -18.59 20.10 10.15
C GLN A 318 -19.25 18.75 10.48
N ASP A 319 -18.92 17.73 9.70
CA ASP A 319 -19.35 16.34 9.90
C ASP A 319 -18.13 15.44 9.64
N ARG A 320 -17.40 15.14 10.71
CA ARG A 320 -16.16 14.36 10.65
C ARG A 320 -16.39 12.92 10.20
N VAL A 321 -17.54 12.35 10.55
CA VAL A 321 -17.95 11.01 10.13
C VAL A 321 -18.18 10.98 8.63
N LEU A 322 -18.92 11.95 8.09
CA LEU A 322 -19.15 12.04 6.64
C LEU A 322 -17.86 12.40 5.87
N GLY A 323 -17.01 13.26 6.45
CA GLY A 323 -15.70 13.57 5.90
C GLY A 323 -14.83 12.32 5.76
N TYR A 324 -14.81 11.48 6.80
CA TYR A 324 -14.13 10.19 6.75
C TYR A 324 -14.71 9.24 5.68
N ILE A 325 -16.04 9.08 5.61
CA ILE A 325 -16.70 8.22 4.62
C ILE A 325 -16.30 8.61 3.20
N TRP A 326 -16.29 9.91 2.88
CA TRP A 326 -15.86 10.39 1.56
C TRP A 326 -14.40 10.06 1.26
N THR A 327 -13.51 10.23 2.23
CA THR A 327 -12.10 9.86 2.08
C THR A 327 -11.90 8.34 2.01
N GLU A 328 -12.74 7.55 2.67
CA GLU A 328 -12.75 6.10 2.55
C GLU A 328 -13.14 5.65 1.13
N LEU A 329 -14.19 6.25 0.56
CA LEU A 329 -14.55 6.03 -0.84
C LEU A 329 -13.40 6.44 -1.76
N ALA A 330 -12.74 7.57 -1.51
CA ALA A 330 -11.57 8.01 -2.27
C ALA A 330 -10.43 6.97 -2.28
N ALA A 331 -10.24 6.29 -1.15
CA ALA A 331 -9.19 5.29 -0.93
C ALA A 331 -9.49 3.90 -1.51
N GLU A 332 -10.69 3.62 -2.03
CA GLU A 332 -11.06 2.29 -2.55
C GLU A 332 -10.11 1.75 -3.63
N ARG A 333 -9.51 2.65 -4.44
CA ARG A 333 -8.53 2.28 -5.47
C ARG A 333 -7.08 2.19 -4.97
N GLN A 334 -6.85 2.40 -3.68
CA GLN A 334 -5.55 2.32 -3.01
C GLN A 334 -4.51 3.32 -3.52
N TYR A 335 -4.96 4.47 -4.02
CA TYR A 335 -4.08 5.57 -4.38
C TYR A 335 -3.47 6.15 -3.11
N ARG A 336 -2.13 6.20 -3.06
CA ARG A 336 -1.37 6.54 -1.83
C ARG A 336 -1.85 7.82 -1.13
N PRO A 337 -2.12 8.94 -1.83
CA PRO A 337 -2.54 10.17 -1.16
C PRO A 337 -3.89 10.03 -0.42
N PHE A 338 -4.85 9.31 -1.01
CA PHE A 338 -6.18 9.15 -0.43
C PHE A 338 -6.20 8.14 0.71
N VAL A 339 -5.37 7.10 0.61
CA VAL A 339 -5.13 6.17 1.72
C VAL A 339 -4.50 6.91 2.91
N ALA A 340 -3.51 7.77 2.67
CA ALA A 340 -2.88 8.57 3.72
C ALA A 340 -3.87 9.54 4.39
N GLN A 341 -4.67 10.25 3.59
CA GLN A 341 -5.72 11.13 4.11
C GLN A 341 -6.74 10.35 4.97
N ARG A 342 -7.15 9.16 4.52
CA ARG A 342 -8.09 8.31 5.27
C ARG A 342 -7.54 7.94 6.63
N LEU A 343 -6.28 7.52 6.69
CA LEU A 343 -5.60 7.17 7.93
C LEU A 343 -5.48 8.37 8.87
N HIS A 344 -5.09 9.51 8.32
CA HIS A 344 -5.02 10.77 9.07
C HIS A 344 -6.34 11.09 9.79
N TYR A 345 -7.47 10.86 9.12
CA TYR A 345 -8.80 11.02 9.72
C TYR A 345 -9.12 9.91 10.73
N TRP A 346 -8.88 8.65 10.38
CA TRP A 346 -9.14 7.48 11.26
C TRP A 346 -8.50 7.61 12.65
N GLU A 347 -7.24 8.02 12.70
CA GLU A 347 -6.48 8.20 13.95
C GLU A 347 -7.09 9.26 14.88
N ARG A 348 -7.79 10.25 14.30
CA ARG A 348 -8.38 11.37 15.04
C ARG A 348 -9.83 11.15 15.40
N MET A 349 -10.45 10.07 14.91
CA MET A 349 -11.82 9.71 15.21
C MET A 349 -11.91 8.89 16.49
N THR A 350 -12.96 9.15 17.25
CA THR A 350 -13.38 8.32 18.38
C THR A 350 -13.98 7.01 17.89
N GLU A 351 -14.04 6.01 18.76
CA GLU A 351 -14.65 4.71 18.42
C GLU A 351 -16.13 4.84 18.03
N ALA A 352 -16.88 5.72 18.71
CA ALA A 352 -18.26 6.00 18.36
C ALA A 352 -18.41 6.59 16.94
N GLU A 353 -17.52 7.51 16.54
CA GLU A 353 -17.50 8.07 15.20
C GLU A 353 -17.16 7.01 14.14
N ARG A 354 -16.25 6.07 14.45
CA ARG A 354 -15.88 4.96 13.56
C ARG A 354 -17.03 3.98 13.35
N VAL A 355 -17.77 3.66 14.40
CA VAL A 355 -18.99 2.83 14.31
C VAL A 355 -20.05 3.53 13.45
N GLN A 356 -20.31 4.83 13.70
CA GLN A 356 -21.23 5.61 12.87
C GLN A 356 -20.78 5.71 11.42
N ALA A 357 -19.48 5.81 11.16
CA ALA A 357 -18.94 5.80 9.81
C ALA A 357 -19.27 4.49 9.10
N ALA A 358 -19.05 3.35 9.74
CA ALA A 358 -19.36 2.04 9.18
C ALA A 358 -20.84 1.88 8.83
N GLU A 359 -21.75 2.34 9.71
CA GLU A 359 -23.20 2.29 9.50
C GLU A 359 -23.67 3.22 8.36
N ARG A 360 -23.17 4.47 8.35
CA ARG A 360 -23.59 5.48 7.35
C ARG A 360 -22.94 5.26 5.99
N ARG A 361 -21.79 4.57 5.93
CA ARG A 361 -21.03 4.34 4.69
C ARG A 361 -21.86 3.65 3.64
N GLU A 362 -22.64 2.63 4.01
CA GLU A 362 -23.39 1.80 3.06
C GLU A 362 -24.31 2.65 2.17
N VAL A 363 -25.05 3.59 2.78
CA VAL A 363 -25.96 4.51 2.07
C VAL A 363 -25.23 5.41 1.07
N ILE A 364 -24.03 5.90 1.43
CA ILE A 364 -23.24 6.75 0.54
C ILE A 364 -22.56 5.91 -0.55
N ALA A 365 -22.10 4.70 -0.22
CA ALA A 365 -21.46 3.77 -1.13
C ALA A 365 -22.42 3.26 -2.22
N ASP A 366 -23.72 3.12 -1.92
CA ASP A 366 -24.73 2.75 -2.91
C ASP A 366 -24.81 3.74 -4.09
N GLU A 367 -24.64 5.04 -3.81
CA GLU A 367 -24.62 6.03 -4.87
C GLU A 367 -23.20 6.31 -5.40
N TYR A 368 -22.19 6.40 -4.54
CA TYR A 368 -20.87 6.94 -4.87
C TYR A 368 -19.71 5.94 -4.80
N GLY A 369 -19.98 4.69 -4.45
CA GLY A 369 -19.01 3.60 -4.46
C GLY A 369 -18.40 3.39 -5.84
N ASP A 370 -17.14 2.93 -5.88
CA ASP A 370 -16.37 2.81 -7.14
C ASP A 370 -17.11 2.00 -8.20
N ALA A 371 -17.80 0.91 -7.83
CA ALA A 371 -18.50 0.05 -8.78
C ALA A 371 -19.65 0.78 -9.50
N GLN A 372 -20.56 1.40 -8.75
CA GLN A 372 -21.74 2.09 -9.29
C GLN A 372 -21.32 3.35 -10.04
N ALA A 373 -20.38 4.11 -9.49
CA ALA A 373 -19.90 5.34 -10.08
C ALA A 373 -19.11 5.09 -11.38
N LYS A 374 -18.25 4.06 -11.43
CA LYS A 374 -17.57 3.62 -12.66
C LYS A 374 -18.56 3.23 -13.74
N ALA A 375 -19.60 2.46 -13.40
CA ALA A 375 -20.62 2.06 -14.38
C ALA A 375 -21.36 3.26 -14.99
N ARG A 376 -21.50 4.39 -14.27
CA ARG A 376 -22.02 5.64 -14.86
C ARG A 376 -21.03 6.27 -15.83
N LEU A 377 -19.75 6.36 -15.45
CA LEU A 377 -18.71 6.94 -16.31
C LEU A 377 -18.51 6.12 -17.60
N VAL A 378 -18.46 4.79 -17.50
CA VAL A 378 -18.37 3.88 -18.66
C VAL A 378 -19.47 4.20 -19.68
N ARG A 379 -20.72 4.33 -19.24
CA ARG A 379 -21.85 4.67 -20.15
C ARG A 379 -21.69 6.03 -20.82
N VAL A 380 -21.06 7.00 -20.17
CA VAL A 380 -20.75 8.30 -20.77
C VAL A 380 -19.64 8.15 -21.81
N LEU A 381 -18.54 7.49 -21.47
CA LEU A 381 -17.42 7.26 -22.38
C LEU A 381 -17.85 6.47 -23.61
N GLU A 382 -18.62 5.38 -23.45
CA GLU A 382 -19.15 4.60 -24.58
C GLU A 382 -20.07 5.42 -25.48
N ARG A 383 -20.91 6.28 -24.89
CA ARG A 383 -21.76 7.19 -25.66
C ARG A 383 -20.91 8.18 -26.45
N HIS A 384 -19.92 8.80 -25.81
CA HIS A 384 -19.02 9.74 -26.46
C HIS A 384 -18.16 9.07 -27.54
N ARG A 385 -17.73 7.82 -27.34
CA ARG A 385 -17.00 7.03 -28.36
C ARG A 385 -17.78 6.91 -29.68
N ARG A 386 -19.12 6.85 -29.62
CA ARG A 386 -19.98 6.82 -30.82
C ARG A 386 -20.03 8.14 -31.56
N TYR A 387 -19.90 9.27 -30.85
CA TYR A 387 -19.81 10.60 -31.46
C TYR A 387 -18.39 10.94 -31.94
N VAL A 388 -17.39 10.38 -31.28
CA VAL A 388 -15.98 10.44 -31.69
C VAL A 388 -15.71 9.60 -32.96
N GLY A 389 -16.36 8.43 -33.08
CA GLY A 389 -16.30 7.59 -34.29
C GLY A 389 -17.33 7.94 -35.37
N GLY A 390 -18.33 8.73 -35.04
CA GLY A 390 -19.43 9.15 -35.91
C GLY A 390 -19.06 10.40 -36.70
N SER A 391 -18.49 10.17 -37.88
CA SER A 391 -17.94 11.13 -38.83
C SER A 391 -16.49 11.55 -38.56
N ARG A 392 -15.59 10.97 -39.36
CA ARG A 392 -14.33 11.63 -39.77
C ARG A 392 -14.59 12.92 -40.58
N THR A 393 -15.79 13.52 -40.49
CA THR A 393 -16.23 14.68 -41.29
C THR A 393 -16.78 15.83 -40.44
N GLY A 394 -16.64 15.80 -39.11
CA GLY A 394 -16.61 17.02 -38.31
C GLY A 394 -15.33 17.80 -38.65
N PHE A 395 -15.40 18.69 -39.64
CA PHE A 395 -14.32 19.51 -40.23
C PHE A 395 -12.92 19.25 -39.64
N SER A 396 -12.30 18.13 -40.02
CA SER A 396 -10.87 17.92 -39.83
C SER A 396 -10.15 18.70 -40.92
N ALA A 397 -10.12 20.03 -40.80
CA ALA A 397 -9.14 20.77 -41.58
C ALA A 397 -7.76 20.38 -41.04
N TYR A 398 -7.11 19.44 -41.74
CA TYR A 398 -5.71 19.07 -41.58
C TYR A 398 -5.33 18.25 -40.33
N GLY A 399 -6.15 17.27 -39.92
CA GLY A 399 -5.77 16.34 -38.85
C GLY A 399 -5.66 16.99 -37.47
N ARG A 400 -6.37 18.10 -37.25
CA ARG A 400 -6.39 18.82 -35.98
C ARG A 400 -7.79 18.94 -35.40
N VAL A 401 -7.90 18.78 -34.09
CA VAL A 401 -9.11 19.04 -33.31
C VAL A 401 -8.97 20.45 -32.73
N VAL A 402 -9.84 21.37 -33.16
CA VAL A 402 -9.87 22.72 -32.59
C VAL A 402 -10.80 22.73 -31.39
N SER A 403 -10.26 23.04 -30.22
CA SER A 403 -11.05 23.25 -29.01
C SER A 403 -10.68 24.59 -28.38
N TRP A 404 -11.51 25.03 -27.46
CA TRP A 404 -11.26 26.19 -26.63
C TRP A 404 -10.45 25.75 -25.41
N ASP A 405 -9.41 26.52 -25.08
CA ASP A 405 -8.70 26.42 -23.81
C ASP A 405 -9.53 27.07 -22.67
N PRO A 406 -9.13 26.88 -21.40
CA PRO A 406 -9.82 27.50 -20.26
C PRO A 406 -9.83 29.04 -20.25
N GLU A 407 -8.92 29.69 -20.95
CA GLU A 407 -8.80 31.16 -21.06
C GLU A 407 -9.61 31.74 -22.23
N GLY A 408 -10.26 30.88 -23.02
CA GLY A 408 -11.10 31.26 -24.17
C GLY A 408 -10.34 31.37 -25.49
N GLY A 409 -9.05 31.03 -25.51
CA GLY A 409 -8.25 30.88 -26.72
C GLY A 409 -8.63 29.64 -27.53
N ARG A 410 -8.43 29.69 -28.84
CA ARG A 410 -8.58 28.50 -29.71
C ARG A 410 -7.25 27.78 -29.78
N VAL A 411 -7.23 26.52 -29.34
CA VAL A 411 -6.07 25.63 -29.43
C VAL A 411 -6.40 24.50 -30.38
N ALA A 412 -5.47 24.21 -31.30
CA ALA A 412 -5.57 23.11 -32.24
C ALA A 412 -4.70 21.95 -31.75
N TYR A 413 -5.35 20.84 -31.40
CA TYR A 413 -4.71 19.60 -30.95
C TYR A 413 -4.51 18.66 -32.13
N ASN A 414 -3.49 17.80 -32.08
CA ASN A 414 -3.38 16.71 -33.04
C ASN A 414 -4.57 15.75 -32.84
N SER A 415 -5.22 15.36 -33.93
CA SER A 415 -6.35 14.43 -33.89
C SER A 415 -5.97 13.06 -33.30
N ASP A 416 -4.76 12.56 -33.55
CA ASP A 416 -4.32 11.25 -33.07
C ASP A 416 -4.08 11.27 -31.55
N GLU A 417 -3.51 12.36 -31.03
CA GLU A 417 -3.32 12.59 -29.59
C GLU A 417 -4.66 12.77 -28.88
N PHE A 418 -5.58 13.54 -29.49
CA PHE A 418 -6.88 13.84 -28.90
C PHE A 418 -7.75 12.58 -28.76
N PHE A 419 -7.67 11.67 -29.73
CA PHE A 419 -8.45 10.43 -29.75
C PHE A 419 -7.68 9.20 -29.29
N GLU A 420 -6.59 9.39 -28.53
CA GLU A 420 -5.84 8.26 -27.97
C GLU A 420 -6.78 7.30 -27.21
N PRO A 421 -6.65 5.98 -27.42
CA PRO A 421 -7.47 4.98 -26.74
C PRO A 421 -7.49 5.13 -25.21
N LYS A 422 -6.38 5.61 -24.61
CA LYS A 422 -6.28 5.84 -23.16
C LYS A 422 -7.29 6.85 -22.63
N TYR A 423 -7.83 7.73 -23.46
CA TYR A 423 -8.85 8.70 -23.06
C TYR A 423 -10.28 8.17 -23.26
N TRP A 424 -10.54 7.45 -24.35
CA TRP A 424 -11.93 7.17 -24.78
C TRP A 424 -12.36 5.71 -24.60
N GLU A 425 -11.44 4.77 -24.39
CA GLU A 425 -11.76 3.38 -24.06
C GLU A 425 -11.84 3.23 -22.53
N PRO A 426 -12.98 2.82 -21.95
CA PRO A 426 -13.17 2.81 -20.51
C PRO A 426 -12.09 2.02 -19.74
N GLU A 427 -11.73 0.84 -20.22
CA GLU A 427 -10.70 0.00 -19.58
C GLU A 427 -9.33 0.69 -19.58
N ARG A 428 -8.93 1.28 -20.71
CA ARG A 428 -7.65 1.98 -20.83
C ARG A 428 -7.66 3.29 -20.04
N TYR A 429 -8.81 3.96 -19.96
CA TYR A 429 -8.97 5.18 -19.18
C TYR A 429 -8.73 4.93 -17.69
N PHE A 430 -9.31 3.87 -17.13
CA PHE A 430 -9.05 3.52 -15.74
C PHE A 430 -7.62 3.03 -15.50
N GLN A 431 -7.00 2.34 -16.46
CA GLN A 431 -5.58 1.97 -16.38
C GLN A 431 -4.68 3.21 -16.38
N TRP A 432 -4.98 4.19 -17.23
CA TRP A 432 -4.27 5.46 -17.27
C TRP A 432 -4.43 6.23 -15.96
N LEU A 433 -5.65 6.33 -15.41
CA LEU A 433 -5.87 6.90 -14.08
C LEU A 433 -5.09 6.15 -12.99
N ASP A 434 -5.14 4.82 -12.98
CA ASP A 434 -4.40 3.99 -12.01
C ASP A 434 -2.87 4.25 -12.13
N SER A 435 -2.35 4.49 -13.34
CA SER A 435 -0.94 4.82 -13.55
C SER A 435 -0.55 6.20 -13.03
N LEU A 436 -1.41 7.22 -13.27
CA LEU A 436 -1.21 8.57 -12.76
C LEU A 436 -1.15 8.60 -11.24
N TRP A 437 -1.99 7.81 -10.59
CA TRP A 437 -2.12 7.76 -9.13
C TRP A 437 -1.27 6.66 -8.47
N GLN A 438 -0.41 5.98 -9.24
CA GLN A 438 0.48 4.91 -8.79
C GLN A 438 -0.25 3.82 -7.98
N ALA A 439 -1.38 3.34 -8.50
CA ALA A 439 -2.15 2.27 -7.89
C ALA A 439 -1.32 0.98 -7.77
N PRO A 440 -1.49 0.18 -6.70
CA PRO A 440 -0.84 -1.12 -6.62
C PRO A 440 -1.33 -2.05 -7.76
N PRO A 441 -0.47 -2.93 -8.29
CA PRO A 441 -0.82 -3.83 -9.37
C PRO A 441 -1.99 -4.75 -8.95
N ARG A 442 -3.07 -4.79 -9.75
CA ARG A 442 -4.19 -5.72 -9.57
C ARG A 442 -3.88 -7.04 -10.30
N GLY A 443 -3.68 -8.13 -9.57
CA GLY A 443 -3.53 -9.46 -10.17
C GLY A 443 -4.85 -9.96 -10.77
N ARG A 444 -4.80 -10.49 -12.01
CA ARG A 444 -5.93 -11.21 -12.64
C ARG A 444 -5.76 -12.70 -12.35
N VAL A 445 -6.74 -13.31 -11.69
CA VAL A 445 -6.79 -14.77 -11.47
C VAL A 445 -7.82 -15.35 -12.43
N ASP A 446 -7.36 -16.04 -13.47
CA ASP A 446 -8.23 -16.94 -14.24
C ASP A 446 -8.35 -18.24 -13.44
N VAL A 447 -9.48 -18.41 -12.75
CA VAL A 447 -9.80 -19.67 -12.08
C VAL A 447 -10.17 -20.66 -13.19
N GLY A 448 -9.26 -21.61 -13.48
CA GLY A 448 -9.52 -22.68 -14.44
C GLY A 448 -10.74 -23.52 -14.02
N PRO A 449 -11.39 -24.23 -14.97
CA PRO A 449 -12.58 -25.02 -14.67
C PRO A 449 -12.29 -26.08 -13.62
N LEU A 450 -13.25 -26.25 -12.69
CA LEU A 450 -13.23 -27.24 -11.62
C LEU A 450 -12.89 -28.63 -12.19
N ARG A 451 -11.76 -29.19 -11.74
CA ARG A 451 -11.48 -30.62 -11.90
C ARG A 451 -12.06 -31.34 -10.69
N GLU A 452 -13.14 -32.08 -10.90
CA GLU A 452 -13.65 -33.02 -9.91
C GLU A 452 -12.59 -34.12 -9.73
N GLY A 453 -11.88 -34.09 -8.61
CA GLY A 453 -11.01 -35.19 -8.21
C GLY A 453 -11.88 -36.34 -7.72
N THR A 454 -11.83 -37.47 -8.43
CA THR A 454 -12.35 -38.73 -7.92
C THR A 454 -11.61 -39.06 -6.61
N PRO A 455 -12.31 -39.42 -5.52
CA PRO A 455 -11.66 -39.82 -4.29
C PRO A 455 -10.90 -41.12 -4.55
N ASP A 456 -9.58 -41.11 -4.37
CA ASP A 456 -8.83 -42.35 -4.21
C ASP A 456 -9.29 -43.01 -2.90
N GLU A 457 -9.81 -44.23 -3.03
CA GLU A 457 -10.20 -45.11 -1.92
C GLU A 457 -8.96 -45.63 -1.16
N PRO A 458 -9.13 -45.98 0.13
CA PRO A 458 -8.11 -45.86 1.19
C PRO A 458 -6.87 -46.76 1.10
#